data_AF-L9M955-F1
#
_entry.id   AF-L9M955-F1
#
_cell.length_a   1.000
_cell.length_b   1.000
_cell.length_c   1.000
_cell.angle_alpha   90.00
_cell.angle_beta   90.00
_cell.angle_gamma   90.00
#
_symmetry.space_group_name_H-M   'P 1'
#
loop_
_entity.id
_entity.type
_entity.pdbx_description
1 polymer ?
#
loop_
_entity_poly.entity_id
_entity_poly.type
_entity_poly.pdbx_seq_one_letter_code
_entity_poly.pdbx_strand_id
1 'polypeptide(L)'
;MSGVTFAADNYVSVNDGGVQSGNYNNDGAGVDGSVAIGPDASSSGASGVAIGNNADVHGYQGVAIGNNAQAGYQSMALGHDAIATAFNSMALGGNSIAYTDGTALGQGTYANKLATAMGNGSLAVGLESTAYGYSALAGTDSFSQPSAGTDPDTIGKAYATAMGSRAKASAQGSTAIGAGSVAEVESGVALGSSSVANTAAGVAGYIPTGANQAQLSAINATQSTLGAVSVGSAGNTRQITNVAAGTVDTDAVNLAQLKAVETHYVSINDGGTQSGNYNNDGATGKNSLAVGIGATATGPSSIAIGTGTQSIGDNATTLGFGAVASGERGLAAGFGSNVSGAISVAVGNQNSVSGNFSSAFGSDNNIIGQSSSAIGNGNNVSGSHSTALGSYNNITGAGSTAIGVSSTVQGNNSYTLGGNNRIPTSNTFAFGNNLNTTQDNSVILGNASTDRAATTVDKVQSMVKTILLQELALWQMVSSVLVKQALNDKSSMWQQVK
;
A
#
# COMPACT_ATOMS: atom_id res chain seq x y z
N MET A 1 34.75 86.10 59.89
CA MET A 1 35.00 86.14 58.43
C MET A 1 34.77 84.76 57.88
N SER A 2 33.88 84.67 56.89
CA SER A 2 33.50 83.47 56.15
C SER A 2 34.73 82.70 55.66
N GLY A 3 34.92 81.47 56.16
CA GLY A 3 35.83 80.51 55.56
C GLY A 3 35.20 79.99 54.27
N VAL A 4 35.42 80.72 53.17
CA VAL A 4 34.98 80.31 51.85
C VAL A 4 35.79 79.07 51.47
N THR A 5 35.09 77.95 51.40
CA THR A 5 35.56 76.67 50.84
C THR A 5 35.97 76.89 49.39
N PHE A 6 37.22 76.58 49.05
CA PHE A 6 37.64 76.43 47.67
C PHE A 6 37.10 75.09 47.17
N ALA A 7 36.03 75.13 46.39
CA ALA A 7 35.66 74.00 45.54
C ALA A 7 36.79 73.85 44.51
N ALA A 8 37.44 72.69 44.49
CA ALA A 8 38.41 72.37 43.45
C ALA A 8 37.69 72.39 42.09
N ASP A 9 38.29 73.04 41.09
CA ASP A 9 37.87 72.95 39.70
C ASP A 9 38.12 71.52 39.20
N ASN A 10 37.19 70.62 39.50
CA ASN A 10 37.25 69.24 39.04
C ASN A 10 36.61 69.16 37.65
N TYR A 11 37.40 68.91 36.60
CA TYR A 11 36.91 68.60 35.24
C TYR A 11 36.05 67.31 35.19
N VAL A 12 36.08 66.51 36.25
CA VAL A 12 35.32 65.26 36.42
C VAL A 12 34.57 65.34 37.75
N SER A 13 33.24 65.34 37.71
CA SER A 13 32.38 65.35 38.91
C SER A 13 31.96 63.93 39.27
N VAL A 14 32.40 63.45 40.43
CA VAL A 14 31.99 62.16 41.02
C VAL A 14 31.30 62.45 42.35
N ASN A 15 30.09 61.93 42.53
CA ASN A 15 29.37 62.01 43.80
C ASN A 15 29.56 60.67 44.54
N ASP A 16 30.36 60.69 45.60
CA ASP A 16 30.70 59.54 46.46
C ASP A 16 29.76 59.40 47.67
N GLY A 17 28.71 60.21 47.76
CA GLY A 17 27.80 60.21 48.91
C GLY A 17 28.42 60.78 50.19
N GLY A 18 29.58 61.45 50.09
CA GLY A 18 30.29 62.03 51.23
C GLY A 18 31.16 61.05 52.02
N VAL A 19 31.39 59.85 51.48
CA VAL A 19 32.24 58.81 52.10
C VAL A 19 33.52 58.66 51.28
N GLN A 20 34.67 58.86 51.91
CA GLN A 20 35.99 58.61 51.31
C GLN A 20 36.22 57.10 51.18
N SER A 21 35.73 56.48 50.11
CA SER A 21 35.93 55.05 49.81
C SER A 21 36.56 54.84 48.43
N GLY A 22 37.41 53.82 48.31
CA GLY A 22 38.00 53.38 47.05
C GLY A 22 38.96 54.37 46.42
N ASN A 23 38.77 54.61 45.11
CA ASN A 23 39.51 55.55 44.25
C ASN A 23 39.30 57.03 44.62
N TYR A 24 39.07 57.37 45.89
CA TYR A 24 38.93 58.75 46.37
C TYR A 24 40.24 59.55 46.19
N ASN A 25 41.39 58.88 46.28
CA ASN A 25 42.70 59.50 46.07
C ASN A 25 43.15 59.53 44.60
N ASN A 26 42.27 59.12 43.66
CA ASN A 26 42.60 58.93 42.24
C ASN A 26 43.73 57.91 41.99
N ASP A 27 43.87 56.93 42.89
CA ASP A 27 44.89 55.86 42.85
C ASP A 27 44.41 54.58 42.12
N GLY A 28 43.17 54.56 41.65
CA GLY A 28 42.59 53.47 40.86
C GLY A 28 43.17 53.36 39.45
N ALA A 29 43.75 54.43 38.88
CA ALA A 29 44.48 54.41 37.63
C ALA A 29 45.95 54.00 37.89
N GLY A 30 46.17 52.70 38.12
CA GLY A 30 47.42 52.19 38.71
C GLY A 30 48.61 52.04 37.76
N VAL A 31 48.42 52.24 36.45
CA VAL A 31 49.42 51.96 35.41
C VAL A 31 49.35 52.94 34.23
N ASP A 32 50.38 52.93 33.37
CA ASP A 32 50.52 53.84 32.23
C ASP A 32 49.30 53.83 31.30
N GLY A 33 48.80 55.03 31.00
CA GLY A 33 47.68 55.25 30.07
C GLY A 33 46.31 54.84 30.58
N SER A 34 46.19 54.40 31.85
CA SER A 34 44.91 53.97 32.42
C SER A 34 44.00 55.14 32.83
N VAL A 35 42.69 54.88 32.80
CA VAL A 35 41.63 55.79 33.25
C VAL A 35 40.78 55.04 34.29
N ALA A 36 40.60 55.61 35.47
CA ALA A 36 39.71 55.09 36.50
C ALA A 36 38.83 56.23 37.06
N ILE A 37 37.52 56.16 36.85
CA ILE A 37 36.55 57.19 37.23
C ILE A 37 35.38 56.56 37.99
N GLY A 38 35.20 56.92 39.26
CA GLY A 38 34.11 56.46 40.11
C GLY A 38 34.59 55.85 41.43
N PRO A 39 33.68 55.67 42.42
CA PRO A 39 34.01 55.02 43.68
C PRO A 39 34.49 53.59 43.44
N ASP A 40 35.58 53.19 44.10
CA ASP A 40 36.16 51.85 44.00
C ASP A 40 36.54 51.40 42.56
N ALA A 41 36.58 52.31 41.58
CA ALA A 41 37.00 51.98 40.22
C ALA A 41 38.50 51.67 40.17
N SER A 42 38.88 50.60 39.47
CA SER A 42 40.27 50.13 39.34
C SER A 42 40.60 49.87 37.88
N SER A 43 41.75 50.35 37.42
CA SER A 43 42.33 49.99 36.14
C SER A 43 43.81 49.66 36.35
N SER A 44 44.09 48.38 36.58
CA SER A 44 45.45 47.83 36.72
C SER A 44 46.04 47.36 35.39
N GLY A 45 45.25 47.32 34.32
CA GLY A 45 45.70 47.07 32.94
C GLY A 45 46.17 48.33 32.21
N ALA A 46 47.33 48.26 31.55
CA ALA A 46 47.88 49.40 30.80
C ALA A 46 46.93 49.82 29.67
N SER A 47 46.77 51.14 29.48
CA SER A 47 45.79 51.73 28.55
C SER A 47 44.32 51.30 28.79
N GLY A 48 43.97 50.87 30.01
CA GLY A 48 42.62 50.47 30.39
C GLY A 48 41.70 51.65 30.71
N VAL A 49 40.38 51.45 30.58
CA VAL A 49 39.36 52.46 30.91
C VAL A 49 38.30 51.86 31.83
N ALA A 50 38.32 52.20 33.11
CA ALA A 50 37.34 51.83 34.12
C ALA A 50 36.47 53.05 34.50
N ILE A 51 35.17 53.01 34.23
CA ILE A 51 34.24 54.11 34.55
C ILE A 51 32.97 53.57 35.20
N GLY A 52 32.75 53.86 36.48
CA GLY A 52 31.59 53.41 37.26
C GLY A 52 31.96 53.06 38.69
N ASN A 53 30.95 52.80 39.54
CA ASN A 53 31.19 52.26 40.87
C ASN A 53 31.73 50.83 40.75
N ASN A 54 32.87 50.52 41.36
CA ASN A 54 33.50 49.19 41.35
C ASN A 54 33.72 48.62 39.94
N ALA A 55 33.92 49.49 38.94
CA ALA A 55 34.36 49.07 37.61
C ALA A 55 35.83 48.64 37.66
N ASP A 56 36.17 47.48 37.12
CA ASP A 56 37.54 46.93 37.15
C ASP A 56 38.06 46.57 35.76
N VAL A 57 39.26 47.05 35.44
CA VAL A 57 40.03 46.66 34.26
C VAL A 57 41.36 46.07 34.71
N HIS A 58 41.52 44.76 34.56
CA HIS A 58 42.72 44.04 34.98
C HIS A 58 43.59 43.54 33.79
N GLY A 59 43.24 43.89 32.55
CA GLY A 59 43.98 43.51 31.34
C GLY A 59 44.33 44.69 30.43
N TYR A 60 45.36 44.53 29.59
CA TYR A 60 45.82 45.54 28.63
C TYR A 60 44.70 45.96 27.66
N GLN A 61 44.50 47.27 27.46
CA GLN A 61 43.49 47.85 26.55
C GLN A 61 42.03 47.41 26.83
N GLY A 62 41.70 47.03 28.07
CA GLY A 62 40.33 46.72 28.46
C GLY A 62 39.47 47.98 28.66
N VAL A 63 38.17 47.88 28.40
CA VAL A 63 37.20 48.95 28.63
C VAL A 63 36.05 48.42 29.49
N ALA A 64 35.92 48.89 30.73
CA ALA A 64 34.84 48.58 31.64
C ALA A 64 34.05 49.86 31.98
N ILE A 65 32.78 49.94 31.58
CA ILE A 65 31.92 51.10 31.83
C ILE A 65 30.58 50.64 32.41
N GLY A 66 30.29 51.01 33.65
CA GLY A 66 29.09 50.60 34.38
C GLY A 66 29.40 50.22 35.83
N ASN A 67 28.37 50.10 36.66
CA ASN A 67 28.52 49.61 38.03
C ASN A 67 28.94 48.13 37.99
N ASN A 68 30.00 47.74 38.70
CA ASN A 68 30.60 46.39 38.73
C ASN A 68 31.03 45.84 37.35
N ALA A 69 31.20 46.67 36.33
CA ALA A 69 31.65 46.22 35.02
C ALA A 69 33.10 45.72 35.11
N GLN A 70 33.41 44.56 34.52
CA GLN A 70 34.74 43.94 34.58
C GLN A 70 35.27 43.60 33.20
N ALA A 71 36.47 44.08 32.86
CA ALA A 71 37.11 43.83 31.56
C ALA A 71 38.57 43.35 31.70
N GLY A 72 38.93 42.35 30.89
CA GLY A 72 40.29 41.81 30.76
C GLY A 72 41.03 42.33 29.52
N TYR A 73 41.90 41.50 28.95
CA TYR A 73 42.81 41.87 27.86
C TYR A 73 42.06 42.11 26.54
N GLN A 74 42.22 43.30 25.95
CA GLN A 74 41.59 43.74 24.69
C GLN A 74 40.07 43.52 24.65
N SER A 75 39.43 43.66 25.80
CA SER A 75 38.01 43.33 25.99
C SER A 75 37.17 44.57 26.27
N MET A 76 35.85 44.43 26.14
CA MET A 76 34.92 45.52 26.37
C MET A 76 33.71 45.03 27.17
N ALA A 77 33.52 45.57 28.38
CA ALA A 77 32.36 45.40 29.23
C ALA A 77 31.62 46.74 29.40
N LEU A 78 30.40 46.87 28.88
CA LEU A 78 29.60 48.09 28.97
C LEU A 78 28.19 47.76 29.48
N GLY A 79 27.90 48.14 30.73
CA GLY A 79 26.64 47.87 31.43
C GLY A 79 26.85 47.53 32.91
N HIS A 80 25.78 47.63 33.71
CA HIS A 80 25.79 47.18 35.11
C HIS A 80 26.02 45.66 35.19
N ASP A 81 27.00 45.21 35.97
CA ASP A 81 27.44 43.80 36.07
C ASP A 81 27.81 43.15 34.71
N ALA A 82 28.27 43.94 33.72
CA ALA A 82 28.80 43.37 32.49
C ALA A 82 30.19 42.76 32.72
N ILE A 83 30.45 41.55 32.23
CA ILE A 83 31.69 40.79 32.49
C ILE A 83 32.30 40.34 31.15
N ALA A 84 33.46 40.88 30.83
CA ALA A 84 34.28 40.53 29.66
C ALA A 84 35.74 40.33 30.11
N THR A 85 35.99 39.45 31.08
CA THR A 85 37.32 39.31 31.72
C THR A 85 38.30 38.47 30.91
N ALA A 86 37.82 37.78 29.88
CA ALA A 86 38.60 36.93 29.01
C ALA A 86 39.19 37.71 27.81
N PHE A 87 40.16 37.10 27.12
CA PHE A 87 40.86 37.71 25.98
C PHE A 87 39.89 38.05 24.84
N ASN A 88 39.96 39.29 24.33
CA ASN A 88 39.24 39.75 23.13
C ASN A 88 37.70 39.53 23.21
N SER A 89 37.15 39.63 24.41
CA SER A 89 35.72 39.41 24.68
C SER A 89 34.91 40.71 24.68
N MET A 90 33.65 40.65 24.30
CA MET A 90 32.75 41.81 24.24
C MET A 90 31.42 41.53 24.93
N ALA A 91 31.14 42.22 26.04
CA ALA A 91 29.91 42.14 26.80
C ALA A 91 29.23 43.53 26.86
N LEU A 92 28.13 43.70 26.13
CA LEU A 92 27.37 44.95 26.05
C LEU A 92 25.93 44.74 26.54
N GLY A 93 25.59 45.37 27.66
CA GLY A 93 24.28 45.26 28.31
C GLY A 93 24.41 44.81 29.76
N GLY A 94 23.42 45.15 30.59
CA GLY A 94 23.48 44.78 32.00
C GLY A 94 23.46 43.26 32.21
N ASN A 95 24.30 42.74 33.10
CA ASN A 95 24.47 41.30 33.37
C ASN A 95 24.89 40.47 32.13
N SER A 96 25.49 41.10 31.12
CA SER A 96 26.05 40.38 29.96
C SER A 96 27.39 39.74 30.34
N ILE A 97 27.64 38.53 29.84
CA ILE A 97 28.87 37.78 30.11
C ILE A 97 29.45 37.28 28.79
N ALA A 98 30.71 37.60 28.52
CA ALA A 98 31.45 37.10 27.35
C ALA A 98 32.78 36.47 27.79
N TYR A 99 33.05 35.26 27.29
CA TYR A 99 34.32 34.56 27.45
C TYR A 99 35.26 34.84 26.26
N THR A 100 36.39 34.13 26.19
CA THR A 100 37.45 34.34 25.19
C THR A 100 36.89 34.39 23.77
N ASP A 101 37.15 35.49 23.05
CA ASP A 101 36.63 35.76 21.71
C ASP A 101 35.09 35.71 21.58
N GLY A 102 34.37 35.74 22.70
CA GLY A 102 32.92 35.71 22.76
C GLY A 102 32.32 37.11 22.60
N THR A 103 31.14 37.19 21.99
CA THR A 103 30.38 38.45 21.83
C THR A 103 28.98 38.31 22.41
N ALA A 104 28.69 39.03 23.50
CA ALA A 104 27.41 39.06 24.20
C ALA A 104 26.80 40.47 24.12
N LEU A 105 25.70 40.62 23.36
CA LEU A 105 25.04 41.91 23.10
C LEU A 105 23.56 41.87 23.53
N GLY A 106 23.25 42.51 24.65
CA GLY A 106 21.92 42.61 25.25
C GLY A 106 21.95 42.35 26.76
N GLN A 107 20.91 42.77 27.47
CA GLN A 107 20.78 42.47 28.91
C GLN A 107 20.65 40.96 29.13
N GLY A 108 21.38 40.44 30.13
CA GLY A 108 21.37 39.02 30.52
C GLY A 108 21.89 38.05 29.47
N THR A 109 22.74 38.52 28.54
CA THR A 109 23.31 37.67 27.50
C THR A 109 24.51 36.88 28.00
N TYR A 110 24.72 35.71 27.39
CA TYR A 110 25.88 34.87 27.68
C TYR A 110 26.50 34.36 26.39
N ALA A 111 27.76 34.68 26.15
CA ALA A 111 28.54 34.12 25.06
C ALA A 111 29.73 33.34 25.63
N ASN A 112 29.73 32.03 25.37
CA ASN A 112 30.88 31.17 25.63
C ASN A 112 32.07 31.52 24.71
N LYS A 113 33.17 30.76 24.83
CA LYS A 113 34.35 30.86 23.98
C LYS A 113 33.97 30.77 22.50
N LEU A 114 34.44 31.75 21.71
CA LEU A 114 34.15 31.89 20.28
C LEU A 114 32.64 31.96 19.93
N ALA A 115 31.77 32.18 20.91
CA ALA A 115 30.33 32.17 20.72
C ALA A 115 29.78 33.58 20.49
N THR A 116 28.61 33.68 19.88
CA THR A 116 27.89 34.95 19.69
C THR A 116 26.49 34.86 20.27
N ALA A 117 26.17 35.74 21.22
CA ALA A 117 24.85 35.87 21.82
C ALA A 117 24.33 37.30 21.61
N MET A 118 23.21 37.46 20.90
CA MET A 118 22.60 38.75 20.62
C MET A 118 21.10 38.74 20.90
N GLY A 119 20.62 39.72 21.66
CA GLY A 119 19.22 39.87 22.03
C GLY A 119 19.00 39.63 23.53
N ASN A 120 18.02 40.30 24.12
CA ASN A 120 17.76 40.20 25.56
C ASN A 120 17.58 38.74 26.01
N GLY A 121 18.40 38.32 26.98
CA GLY A 121 18.41 36.97 27.53
C GLY A 121 18.88 35.87 26.58
N SER A 122 19.54 36.17 25.46
CA SER A 122 20.07 35.14 24.56
C SER A 122 21.29 34.45 25.18
N LEU A 123 21.37 33.12 25.07
CA LEU A 123 22.41 32.30 25.68
C LEU A 123 23.07 31.42 24.62
N ALA A 124 24.31 31.76 24.23
CA ALA A 124 25.18 30.94 23.40
C ALA A 124 26.18 30.21 24.31
N VAL A 125 25.75 29.06 24.84
CA VAL A 125 26.43 28.32 25.91
C VAL A 125 27.45 27.32 25.37
N GLY A 126 27.26 26.80 24.16
CA GLY A 126 28.23 25.89 23.55
C GLY A 126 29.47 26.62 23.02
N LEU A 127 30.61 25.94 22.96
CA LEU A 127 31.77 26.38 22.18
C LEU A 127 31.35 26.69 20.74
N GLU A 128 31.76 27.85 20.20
CA GLU A 128 31.44 28.28 18.83
C GLU A 128 29.93 28.28 18.51
N SER A 129 29.08 28.49 19.51
CA SER A 129 27.63 28.55 19.32
C SER A 129 27.14 29.94 18.96
N THR A 130 25.97 30.02 18.33
CA THR A 130 25.31 31.28 17.97
C THR A 130 23.89 31.32 18.49
N ALA A 131 23.55 32.31 19.30
CA ALA A 131 22.20 32.58 19.77
C ALA A 131 21.78 34.01 19.38
N TYR A 132 20.80 34.14 18.48
CA TYR A 132 20.30 35.43 18.01
C TYR A 132 18.78 35.52 18.23
N GLY A 133 18.34 36.53 18.98
CA GLY A 133 16.94 36.81 19.27
C GLY A 133 16.60 36.79 20.77
N TYR A 134 15.44 37.35 21.11
CA TYR A 134 14.95 37.36 22.49
C TYR A 134 14.89 35.94 23.08
N SER A 135 15.63 35.68 24.15
CA SER A 135 15.72 34.38 24.81
C SER A 135 16.06 33.21 23.87
N ALA A 136 16.84 33.45 22.82
CA ALA A 136 17.39 32.36 22.00
C ALA A 136 18.40 31.54 22.82
N LEU A 137 18.42 30.22 22.63
CA LEU A 137 19.25 29.29 23.38
C LEU A 137 20.03 28.38 22.44
N ALA A 138 21.35 28.44 22.48
CA ALA A 138 22.24 27.58 21.71
C ALA A 138 23.22 26.84 22.62
N GLY A 139 23.28 25.52 22.45
CA GLY A 139 24.28 24.67 23.07
C GLY A 139 23.93 24.17 24.47
N THR A 140 22.68 24.19 24.92
CA THR A 140 22.27 23.55 26.17
C THR A 140 20.75 23.36 26.22
N ASP A 141 20.28 22.48 27.11
CA ASP A 141 18.86 22.30 27.40
C ASP A 141 18.29 23.33 28.39
N SER A 142 19.17 24.02 29.13
CA SER A 142 18.78 24.94 30.21
C SER A 142 18.76 26.39 29.75
N PHE A 143 17.66 27.09 30.02
CA PHE A 143 17.56 28.56 29.85
C PHE A 143 18.26 29.34 30.96
N SER A 144 19.04 28.67 31.83
CA SER A 144 19.76 29.32 32.92
C SER A 144 21.09 29.84 32.42
N GLN A 145 21.34 31.14 32.64
CA GLN A 145 22.64 31.76 32.39
C GLN A 145 23.71 31.06 33.25
N PRO A 146 24.79 30.52 32.67
CA PRO A 146 25.91 30.01 33.45
C PRO A 146 26.55 31.13 34.28
N SER A 147 27.02 30.78 35.50
CA SER A 147 27.70 31.74 36.37
C SER A 147 29.06 32.15 35.80
N ALA A 148 29.50 33.36 36.11
CA ALA A 148 30.85 33.82 35.82
C ALA A 148 31.89 32.89 36.50
N GLY A 149 32.89 32.43 35.74
CA GLY A 149 33.93 31.51 36.21
C GLY A 149 33.64 30.01 35.99
N THR A 150 32.50 29.66 35.39
CA THR A 150 32.25 28.27 34.94
C THR A 150 33.19 27.95 33.78
N ASP A 151 33.80 26.76 33.77
CA ASP A 151 34.76 26.38 32.72
C ASP A 151 34.07 26.34 31.34
N PRO A 152 34.42 27.26 30.43
CA PRO A 152 33.79 27.40 29.11
C PRO A 152 33.95 26.15 28.24
N ASP A 153 35.04 25.38 28.41
CA ASP A 153 35.33 24.21 27.58
C ASP A 153 34.52 22.96 28.02
N THR A 154 33.87 23.01 29.19
CA THR A 154 33.08 21.89 29.74
C THR A 154 31.58 22.08 29.68
N ILE A 155 31.12 23.28 29.33
CA ILE A 155 29.70 23.62 29.30
C ILE A 155 29.11 23.56 27.90
N GLY A 156 27.99 22.86 27.81
CA GLY A 156 27.13 22.88 26.64
C GLY A 156 27.59 22.00 25.47
N LYS A 157 26.89 22.17 24.35
CA LYS A 157 27.05 21.42 23.10
C LYS A 157 27.57 22.36 22.03
N ALA A 158 28.75 22.04 21.50
CA ALA A 158 29.44 22.87 20.53
C ALA A 158 28.65 23.05 19.23
N TYR A 159 28.92 24.14 18.51
CA TYR A 159 28.44 24.40 17.15
C TYR A 159 26.92 24.54 16.99
N ALA A 160 26.18 24.74 18.08
CA ALA A 160 24.74 24.94 18.02
C ALA A 160 24.38 26.35 17.50
N THR A 161 23.35 26.45 16.67
CA THR A 161 22.85 27.71 16.11
C THR A 161 21.37 27.88 16.42
N ALA A 162 20.99 28.92 17.16
CA ALA A 162 19.61 29.29 17.44
C ALA A 162 19.35 30.73 16.96
N MET A 163 18.47 30.89 15.97
CA MET A 163 18.11 32.20 15.41
C MET A 163 16.59 32.39 15.41
N GLY A 164 16.10 33.29 16.25
CA GLY A 164 14.69 33.61 16.43
C GLY A 164 14.33 33.80 17.89
N SER A 165 13.24 34.52 18.16
CA SER A 165 12.71 34.65 19.51
C SER A 165 12.41 33.26 20.09
N ARG A 166 13.05 32.90 21.19
CA ARG A 166 12.91 31.59 21.87
C ARG A 166 13.29 30.39 20.99
N ALA A 167 14.09 30.58 19.95
CA ALA A 167 14.68 29.45 19.22
C ALA A 167 15.62 28.67 20.16
N LYS A 168 15.58 27.34 20.10
CA LYS A 168 16.37 26.45 20.96
C LYS A 168 17.12 25.41 20.13
N ALA A 169 18.44 25.47 20.12
CA ALA A 169 19.30 24.44 19.56
C ALA A 169 20.10 23.81 20.69
N SER A 170 19.67 22.66 21.21
CA SER A 170 20.21 22.08 22.46
C SER A 170 21.17 20.91 22.29
N ALA A 171 21.38 20.46 21.05
CA ALA A 171 22.33 19.39 20.72
C ALA A 171 23.56 19.90 19.95
N GLN A 172 24.60 19.07 19.86
CA GLN A 172 25.84 19.42 19.17
C GLN A 172 25.58 19.59 17.67
N GLY A 173 26.09 20.68 17.09
CA GLY A 173 25.88 21.01 15.68
C GLY A 173 24.41 21.22 15.26
N SER A 174 23.49 21.32 16.22
CA SER A 174 22.06 21.49 15.92
C SER A 174 21.74 22.92 15.48
N THR A 175 20.75 23.07 14.60
CA THR A 175 20.34 24.37 14.06
C THR A 175 18.85 24.59 14.24
N ALA A 176 18.44 25.68 14.88
CA ALA A 176 17.05 26.08 15.07
C ALA A 176 16.86 27.50 14.52
N ILE A 177 16.11 27.65 13.43
CA ILE A 177 15.86 28.93 12.76
C ILE A 177 14.36 29.18 12.69
N GLY A 178 13.89 30.23 13.35
CA GLY A 178 12.48 30.60 13.47
C GLY A 178 12.05 30.81 14.93
N ALA A 179 11.01 31.61 15.15
CA ALA A 179 10.51 31.85 16.50
C ALA A 179 10.01 30.54 17.13
N GLY A 180 10.51 30.20 18.32
CA GLY A 180 10.16 28.97 19.02
C GLY A 180 10.52 27.68 18.29
N SER A 181 11.43 27.70 17.31
CA SER A 181 11.93 26.47 16.70
C SER A 181 12.83 25.71 17.68
N VAL A 182 12.87 24.39 17.59
CA VAL A 182 13.55 23.52 18.55
C VAL A 182 14.31 22.41 17.81
N ALA A 183 15.62 22.33 18.02
CA ALA A 183 16.46 21.23 17.53
C ALA A 183 17.14 20.53 18.71
N GLU A 184 16.75 19.27 18.95
CA GLU A 184 17.09 18.50 20.18
C GLU A 184 18.07 17.36 19.92
N VAL A 185 18.38 17.07 18.65
CA VAL A 185 19.25 15.97 18.25
C VAL A 185 20.51 16.49 17.57
N GLU A 186 21.60 15.73 17.70
CA GLU A 186 22.88 16.05 17.08
C GLU A 186 22.73 16.23 15.56
N SER A 187 23.29 17.32 15.04
CA SER A 187 23.17 17.74 13.64
C SER A 187 21.72 17.91 13.11
N GLY A 188 20.71 17.93 13.99
CA GLY A 188 19.32 18.17 13.60
C GLY A 188 19.07 19.64 13.21
N VAL A 189 18.16 19.86 12.26
CA VAL A 189 17.84 21.19 11.75
C VAL A 189 16.34 21.46 11.83
N ALA A 190 15.92 22.42 12.65
CA ALA A 190 14.54 22.91 12.70
C ALA A 190 14.43 24.23 11.92
N LEU A 191 13.68 24.22 10.81
CA LEU A 191 13.52 25.36 9.91
C LEU A 191 12.08 25.86 9.90
N GLY A 192 11.88 27.10 10.35
CA GLY A 192 10.58 27.77 10.44
C GLY A 192 10.08 27.91 11.89
N SER A 193 9.17 28.86 12.10
CA SER A 193 8.55 29.10 13.41
C SER A 193 7.92 27.82 13.95
N SER A 194 8.22 27.48 15.21
CA SER A 194 7.66 26.30 15.90
C SER A 194 7.96 24.95 15.23
N SER A 195 8.97 24.89 14.35
CA SER A 195 9.47 23.61 13.83
C SER A 195 10.24 22.87 14.90
N VAL A 196 10.12 21.54 14.94
CA VAL A 196 10.78 20.68 15.93
C VAL A 196 11.57 19.59 15.21
N ALA A 197 12.88 19.56 15.40
CA ALA A 197 13.79 18.53 14.90
C ALA A 197 14.26 17.64 16.06
N ASN A 198 13.59 16.51 16.23
CA ASN A 198 13.87 15.53 17.29
C ASN A 198 14.09 14.09 16.76
N THR A 199 14.24 13.94 15.44
CA THR A 199 14.55 12.66 14.78
C THR A 199 16.07 12.52 14.63
N ALA A 200 16.69 11.64 15.41
CA ALA A 200 18.13 11.40 15.39
C ALA A 200 18.61 10.68 14.11
N ALA A 201 19.93 10.61 13.94
CA ALA A 201 20.56 9.79 12.91
C ALA A 201 20.18 8.30 13.05
N GLY A 202 20.20 7.57 11.93
CA GLY A 202 19.99 6.12 11.92
C GLY A 202 18.53 5.69 12.11
N VAL A 203 17.56 6.60 12.14
CA VAL A 203 16.15 6.21 12.12
C VAL A 203 15.83 5.56 10.78
N ALA A 204 15.27 4.35 10.84
CA ALA A 204 14.95 3.56 9.65
C ALA A 204 13.81 4.21 8.84
N GLY A 205 13.98 4.25 7.52
CA GLY A 205 12.93 4.66 6.59
C GLY A 205 11.80 3.63 6.50
N TYR A 206 10.68 4.03 5.89
CA TYR A 206 9.58 3.11 5.59
C TYR A 206 10.01 2.04 4.57
N ILE A 207 9.73 0.78 4.87
CA ILE A 207 9.92 -0.36 3.96
C ILE A 207 8.53 -0.92 3.61
N PRO A 208 8.14 -0.92 2.33
CA PRO A 208 6.84 -1.46 1.94
C PRO A 208 6.75 -2.97 2.18
N THR A 209 5.54 -3.44 2.51
CA THR A 209 5.27 -4.88 2.65
C THR A 209 5.51 -5.58 1.32
N GLY A 210 6.23 -6.70 1.33
CA GLY A 210 6.59 -7.43 0.11
C GLY A 210 7.84 -6.92 -0.63
N ALA A 211 8.58 -5.96 -0.05
CA ALA A 211 9.85 -5.52 -0.61
C ALA A 211 10.83 -6.70 -0.81
N ASN A 212 11.38 -6.82 -2.01
CA ASN A 212 12.40 -7.81 -2.31
C ASN A 212 13.79 -7.38 -1.78
N GLN A 213 14.76 -8.29 -1.82
CA GLN A 213 16.10 -8.03 -1.27
C GLN A 213 16.81 -6.83 -1.92
N ALA A 214 16.60 -6.60 -3.22
CA ALA A 214 17.22 -5.46 -3.91
C ALA A 214 16.61 -4.13 -3.44
N GLN A 215 15.29 -4.08 -3.26
CA GLN A 215 14.58 -2.92 -2.73
C GLN A 215 15.00 -2.63 -1.29
N LEU A 216 15.08 -3.66 -0.46
CA LEU A 216 15.60 -3.55 0.91
C LEU A 216 17.01 -2.96 0.94
N SER A 217 17.91 -3.46 0.10
CA SER A 217 19.28 -2.95 0.01
C SER A 217 19.32 -1.49 -0.45
N ALA A 218 18.51 -1.11 -1.44
CA ALA A 218 18.43 0.28 -1.93
C ALA A 218 17.87 1.24 -0.86
N ILE A 219 16.82 0.85 -0.14
CA ILE A 219 16.24 1.66 0.94
C ILE A 219 17.23 1.79 2.10
N ASN A 220 17.90 0.71 2.48
CA ASN A 220 18.88 0.75 3.56
C ASN A 220 20.12 1.57 3.20
N ALA A 221 20.48 1.65 1.90
CA ALA A 221 21.58 2.47 1.44
C ALA A 221 21.31 3.99 1.60
N THR A 222 20.06 4.40 1.76
CA THR A 222 19.66 5.81 1.95
C THR A 222 19.26 6.14 3.39
N GLN A 223 19.56 5.26 4.35
CA GLN A 223 19.32 5.51 5.77
C GLN A 223 20.08 6.77 6.24
N SER A 224 19.40 7.62 7.00
CA SER A 224 19.97 8.87 7.52
C SER A 224 21.22 8.62 8.38
N THR A 225 22.29 9.36 8.11
CA THR A 225 23.53 9.34 8.90
C THR A 225 23.65 10.52 9.87
N LEU A 226 22.75 11.50 9.77
CA LEU A 226 22.67 12.72 10.59
C LEU A 226 21.24 12.95 11.07
N GLY A 227 21.07 13.83 12.07
CA GLY A 227 19.75 14.27 12.53
C GLY A 227 18.90 14.88 11.40
N ALA A 228 17.59 14.71 11.48
CA ALA A 228 16.68 15.14 10.42
C ALA A 228 16.57 16.66 10.29
N VAL A 229 16.27 17.11 9.07
CA VAL A 229 15.77 18.46 8.80
C VAL A 229 14.25 18.46 8.95
N SER A 230 13.73 19.18 9.93
CA SER A 230 12.30 19.36 10.16
C SER A 230 11.85 20.75 9.72
N VAL A 231 10.87 20.79 8.81
CA VAL A 231 10.22 22.02 8.34
C VAL A 231 8.87 22.26 9.03
N GLY A 232 8.58 21.57 10.13
CA GLY A 232 7.30 21.63 10.83
C GLY A 232 7.33 20.97 12.19
N SER A 233 6.16 20.67 12.74
CA SER A 233 6.02 19.92 13.99
C SER A 233 4.80 18.99 13.92
N ALA A 234 4.58 18.18 14.96
CA ALA A 234 3.42 17.30 15.03
C ALA A 234 2.12 18.11 14.83
N GLY A 235 1.34 17.75 13.81
CA GLY A 235 0.11 18.46 13.44
C GLY A 235 0.30 19.77 12.65
N ASN A 236 1.54 20.26 12.50
CA ASN A 236 1.86 21.50 11.77
C ASN A 236 2.85 21.21 10.63
N THR A 237 2.34 20.67 9.53
CA THR A 237 3.15 20.37 8.34
C THR A 237 3.23 21.57 7.39
N ARG A 238 4.29 21.63 6.58
CA ARG A 238 4.49 22.65 5.55
C ARG A 238 4.69 22.00 4.19
N GLN A 239 4.31 22.71 3.13
CA GLN A 239 4.72 22.35 1.77
C GLN A 239 6.16 22.82 1.53
N ILE A 240 6.95 22.01 0.82
CA ILE A 240 8.26 22.40 0.28
C ILE A 240 8.05 22.64 -1.23
N THR A 241 8.06 23.90 -1.65
CA THR A 241 7.74 24.31 -3.03
C THR A 241 8.99 24.62 -3.83
N ASN A 242 8.88 24.62 -5.17
CA ASN A 242 9.99 24.88 -6.11
C ASN A 242 11.12 23.83 -6.04
N VAL A 243 10.76 22.57 -5.78
CA VAL A 243 11.68 21.43 -5.78
C VAL A 243 11.83 20.90 -7.21
N ALA A 244 13.04 20.98 -7.76
CA ALA A 244 13.38 20.37 -9.05
C ALA A 244 13.26 18.85 -8.98
N ALA A 245 13.14 18.18 -10.13
CA ALA A 245 13.06 16.73 -10.17
C ALA A 245 14.37 16.10 -9.65
N GLY A 246 14.26 15.12 -8.75
CA GLY A 246 15.40 14.36 -8.24
C GLY A 246 16.07 13.51 -9.31
N THR A 247 17.37 13.30 -9.16
CA THR A 247 18.27 12.63 -10.11
C THR A 247 18.95 11.38 -9.55
N VAL A 248 19.19 11.35 -8.23
CA VAL A 248 19.75 10.20 -7.51
C VAL A 248 18.85 9.78 -6.34
N ASP A 249 19.10 8.60 -5.75
CA ASP A 249 18.24 7.99 -4.72
C ASP A 249 18.04 8.83 -3.44
N THR A 250 18.95 9.78 -3.16
CA THR A 250 18.86 10.68 -2.00
C THR A 250 18.25 12.04 -2.33
N ASP A 251 17.80 12.27 -3.56
CA ASP A 251 17.11 13.51 -3.94
C ASP A 251 15.63 13.50 -3.54
N ALA A 252 15.09 14.67 -3.23
CA ALA A 252 13.66 14.82 -3.02
C ALA A 252 12.88 14.61 -4.34
N VAL A 253 11.82 13.80 -4.28
CA VAL A 253 10.90 13.59 -5.40
C VAL A 253 9.84 14.69 -5.42
N ASN A 254 9.61 15.33 -6.57
CA ASN A 254 8.54 16.30 -6.72
C ASN A 254 7.23 15.67 -7.26
N LEU A 255 6.12 16.42 -7.23
CA LEU A 255 4.81 15.91 -7.66
C LEU A 255 4.76 15.50 -9.14
N ALA A 256 5.55 16.13 -10.01
CA ALA A 256 5.59 15.78 -11.43
C ALA A 256 6.21 14.39 -11.65
N GLN A 257 7.29 14.08 -10.92
CA GLN A 257 7.88 12.73 -10.93
C GLN A 257 6.89 11.70 -10.38
N LEU A 258 6.19 11.99 -9.28
CA LEU A 258 5.22 11.06 -8.70
C LEU A 258 4.08 10.73 -9.67
N LYS A 259 3.50 11.75 -10.33
CA LYS A 259 2.45 11.57 -11.33
C LYS A 259 2.91 10.76 -12.54
N ALA A 260 4.18 10.85 -12.91
CA ALA A 260 4.74 10.10 -14.03
C ALA A 260 4.84 8.58 -13.76
N VAL A 261 4.73 8.14 -12.51
CA VAL A 261 4.82 6.73 -12.10
C VAL A 261 3.44 6.03 -12.07
N GLU A 262 2.34 6.74 -12.36
CA GLU A 262 0.99 6.18 -12.28
C GLU A 262 0.75 4.98 -13.24
N THR A 263 0.02 3.97 -12.77
CA THR A 263 -0.41 2.83 -13.59
C THR A 263 -1.60 3.22 -14.48
N HIS A 264 -1.45 3.18 -15.80
CA HIS A 264 -2.42 3.80 -16.73
C HIS A 264 -3.59 2.89 -17.19
N TYR A 265 -3.54 1.57 -16.98
CA TYR A 265 -4.49 0.64 -17.62
C TYR A 265 -5.28 -0.27 -16.67
N VAL A 266 -5.07 -0.15 -15.36
CA VAL A 266 -5.79 -0.96 -14.36
C VAL A 266 -6.61 -0.01 -13.48
N SER A 267 -7.93 -0.17 -13.47
CA SER A 267 -8.86 0.58 -12.64
C SER A 267 -9.83 -0.37 -11.97
N ILE A 268 -9.93 -0.28 -10.64
CA ILE A 268 -10.80 -1.11 -9.80
C ILE A 268 -11.59 -0.14 -8.92
N ASN A 269 -12.91 -0.15 -9.03
CA ASN A 269 -13.79 0.73 -8.25
C ASN A 269 -14.44 -0.07 -7.12
N ASP A 270 -13.95 0.10 -5.89
CA ASP A 270 -14.49 -0.52 -4.66
C ASP A 270 -15.59 0.31 -3.98
N GLY A 271 -16.09 1.36 -4.64
CA GLY A 271 -17.08 2.26 -4.06
C GLY A 271 -16.56 3.10 -2.89
N GLY A 272 -15.24 3.19 -2.72
CA GLY A 272 -14.59 3.96 -1.66
C GLY A 272 -14.51 3.22 -0.31
N THR A 273 -14.92 1.95 -0.25
CA THR A 273 -14.80 1.12 0.94
C THR A 273 -13.84 -0.03 0.67
N GLN A 274 -12.69 0.02 1.33
CA GLN A 274 -11.64 -1.00 1.22
C GLN A 274 -12.22 -2.39 1.54
N SER A 275 -11.95 -3.36 0.67
CA SER A 275 -12.40 -4.76 0.77
C SER A 275 -11.24 -5.72 0.49
N GLY A 276 -11.50 -7.02 0.34
CA GLY A 276 -10.44 -8.00 0.06
C GLY A 276 -9.61 -7.67 -1.18
N ASN A 277 -8.35 -8.11 -1.22
CA ASN A 277 -7.38 -7.81 -2.28
C ASN A 277 -7.07 -6.30 -2.48
N TYR A 278 -7.41 -5.44 -1.51
CA TYR A 278 -7.08 -4.01 -1.57
C TYR A 278 -5.56 -3.76 -1.59
N ASN A 279 -4.80 -4.60 -0.88
CA ASN A 279 -3.33 -4.55 -0.84
C ASN A 279 -2.68 -5.31 -2.01
N ASN A 280 -3.46 -5.76 -3.01
CA ASN A 280 -3.00 -6.63 -4.09
C ASN A 280 -2.37 -7.96 -3.60
N ASP A 281 -2.91 -8.51 -2.51
CA ASP A 281 -2.44 -9.71 -1.81
C ASP A 281 -3.25 -10.99 -2.13
N GLY A 282 -4.22 -10.92 -3.03
CA GLY A 282 -5.07 -12.04 -3.43
C GLY A 282 -4.37 -13.11 -4.30
N ALA A 283 -3.23 -12.78 -4.90
CA ALA A 283 -2.41 -13.69 -5.70
C ALA A 283 -1.42 -14.46 -4.81
N THR A 284 -1.91 -15.51 -4.14
CA THR A 284 -1.10 -16.29 -3.17
C THR A 284 -0.46 -17.54 -3.78
N GLY A 285 -0.97 -18.03 -4.91
CA GLY A 285 -0.35 -19.11 -5.67
C GLY A 285 0.93 -18.66 -6.36
N LYS A 286 1.92 -19.55 -6.48
CA LYS A 286 3.16 -19.26 -7.21
C LYS A 286 2.83 -18.89 -8.67
N ASN A 287 3.32 -17.76 -9.16
CA ASN A 287 3.06 -17.25 -10.52
C ASN A 287 1.57 -16.97 -10.82
N SER A 288 0.75 -16.68 -9.79
CA SER A 288 -0.68 -16.41 -9.97
C SER A 288 -0.99 -14.93 -10.28
N LEU A 289 -2.21 -14.66 -10.73
CA LEU A 289 -2.74 -13.32 -11.00
C LEU A 289 -4.11 -13.17 -10.33
N ALA A 290 -4.30 -12.12 -9.51
CA ALA A 290 -5.59 -11.79 -8.88
C ALA A 290 -5.93 -10.31 -9.12
N VAL A 291 -6.96 -10.04 -9.92
CA VAL A 291 -7.40 -8.68 -10.28
C VAL A 291 -8.88 -8.52 -9.96
N GLY A 292 -9.19 -7.62 -9.02
CA GLY A 292 -10.57 -7.30 -8.63
C GLY A 292 -10.79 -7.37 -7.12
N ILE A 293 -11.93 -6.83 -6.69
CA ILE A 293 -12.33 -6.76 -5.27
C ILE A 293 -12.58 -8.16 -4.74
N GLY A 294 -11.83 -8.57 -3.73
CA GLY A 294 -11.94 -9.91 -3.14
C GLY A 294 -11.53 -11.06 -4.07
N ALA A 295 -10.87 -10.79 -5.19
CA ALA A 295 -10.34 -11.82 -6.07
C ALA A 295 -9.24 -12.62 -5.35
N THR A 296 -9.28 -13.95 -5.43
CA THR A 296 -8.25 -14.83 -4.89
C THR A 296 -7.76 -15.84 -5.93
N ALA A 297 -6.45 -15.96 -6.06
CA ALA A 297 -5.79 -16.90 -6.94
C ALA A 297 -4.78 -17.73 -6.12
N THR A 298 -5.26 -18.82 -5.52
CA THR A 298 -4.46 -19.65 -4.60
C THR A 298 -3.74 -20.79 -5.31
N GLY A 299 -4.25 -21.22 -6.47
CA GLY A 299 -3.60 -22.25 -7.28
C GLY A 299 -2.29 -21.74 -7.93
N PRO A 300 -1.23 -22.56 -8.02
CA PRO A 300 -0.05 -22.24 -8.82
C PRO A 300 -0.42 -21.92 -10.27
N SER A 301 0.17 -20.85 -10.82
CA SER A 301 -0.06 -20.36 -12.19
C SER A 301 -1.54 -20.09 -12.51
N SER A 302 -2.36 -19.81 -11.49
CA SER A 302 -3.79 -19.56 -11.66
C SER A 302 -4.10 -18.08 -11.91
N ILE A 303 -5.23 -17.80 -12.56
CA ILE A 303 -5.66 -16.45 -12.93
C ILE A 303 -7.07 -16.22 -12.38
N ALA A 304 -7.29 -15.17 -11.58
CA ALA A 304 -8.59 -14.75 -11.08
C ALA A 304 -8.85 -13.28 -11.46
N ILE A 305 -9.85 -13.02 -12.30
CA ILE A 305 -10.19 -11.66 -12.76
C ILE A 305 -11.69 -11.39 -12.58
N GLY A 306 -12.03 -10.50 -11.65
CA GLY A 306 -13.41 -10.15 -11.32
C GLY A 306 -13.62 -9.94 -9.83
N THR A 307 -14.80 -9.46 -9.44
CA THR A 307 -15.14 -9.30 -8.02
C THR A 307 -15.51 -10.66 -7.42
N GLY A 308 -14.87 -11.04 -6.31
CA GLY A 308 -15.14 -12.28 -5.56
C GLY A 308 -14.80 -13.57 -6.31
N THR A 309 -13.95 -13.51 -7.34
CA THR A 309 -13.46 -14.70 -8.05
C THR A 309 -12.55 -15.55 -7.18
N GLN A 310 -12.57 -16.87 -7.36
CA GLN A 310 -11.73 -17.82 -6.62
C GLN A 310 -11.11 -18.85 -7.57
N SER A 311 -9.84 -18.63 -7.95
CA SER A 311 -9.03 -19.60 -8.70
C SER A 311 -8.20 -20.45 -7.77
N ILE A 312 -8.71 -21.63 -7.44
CA ILE A 312 -8.15 -22.51 -6.42
C ILE A 312 -7.27 -23.59 -7.04
N GLY A 313 -7.68 -24.17 -8.19
CA GLY A 313 -6.94 -25.23 -8.86
C GLY A 313 -5.65 -24.77 -9.54
N ASP A 314 -4.66 -25.66 -9.63
CA ASP A 314 -3.43 -25.44 -10.39
C ASP A 314 -3.75 -25.10 -11.86
N ASN A 315 -3.13 -24.07 -12.41
CA ASN A 315 -3.38 -23.57 -13.77
C ASN A 315 -4.87 -23.21 -14.06
N ALA A 316 -5.69 -23.02 -13.03
CA ALA A 316 -7.09 -22.65 -13.21
C ALA A 316 -7.25 -21.18 -13.63
N THR A 317 -8.31 -20.87 -14.37
CA THR A 317 -8.67 -19.52 -14.79
C THR A 317 -10.11 -19.23 -14.38
N THR A 318 -10.33 -18.16 -13.61
CA THR A 318 -11.65 -17.65 -13.27
C THR A 318 -11.83 -16.23 -13.77
N LEU A 319 -12.96 -15.97 -14.44
CA LEU A 319 -13.32 -14.67 -14.99
C LEU A 319 -14.76 -14.35 -14.59
N GLY A 320 -15.04 -13.15 -14.07
CA GLY A 320 -16.41 -12.67 -13.81
C GLY A 320 -16.87 -12.81 -12.35
N PHE A 321 -17.91 -12.06 -11.98
CA PHE A 321 -18.36 -11.92 -10.60
C PHE A 321 -18.68 -13.27 -9.93
N GLY A 322 -18.01 -13.57 -8.81
CA GLY A 322 -18.25 -14.76 -8.00
C GLY A 322 -17.92 -16.10 -8.67
N ALA A 323 -17.20 -16.12 -9.80
CA ALA A 323 -16.82 -17.36 -10.46
C ALA A 323 -15.77 -18.15 -9.65
N VAL A 324 -15.85 -19.48 -9.67
CA VAL A 324 -14.98 -20.38 -8.89
C VAL A 324 -14.44 -21.49 -9.79
N ALA A 325 -13.13 -21.70 -9.77
CA ALA A 325 -12.50 -22.85 -10.42
C ALA A 325 -11.56 -23.55 -9.43
N SER A 326 -11.98 -24.70 -8.93
CA SER A 326 -11.22 -25.56 -8.01
C SER A 326 -10.60 -26.78 -8.66
N GLY A 327 -11.05 -27.15 -9.87
CA GLY A 327 -10.40 -28.20 -10.67
C GLY A 327 -9.08 -27.74 -11.28
N GLU A 328 -8.08 -28.62 -11.32
CA GLU A 328 -6.82 -28.41 -12.05
C GLU A 328 -7.11 -28.07 -13.52
N ARG A 329 -6.48 -27.04 -14.08
CA ARG A 329 -6.68 -26.55 -15.45
C ARG A 329 -8.16 -26.26 -15.77
N GLY A 330 -8.97 -25.93 -14.75
CA GLY A 330 -10.36 -25.55 -14.90
C GLY A 330 -10.52 -24.11 -15.39
N LEU A 331 -11.48 -23.85 -16.29
CA LEU A 331 -11.87 -22.50 -16.73
C LEU A 331 -13.30 -22.22 -16.29
N ALA A 332 -13.51 -21.32 -15.34
CA ALA A 332 -14.84 -20.81 -14.97
C ALA A 332 -14.97 -19.34 -15.40
N ALA A 333 -15.68 -19.08 -16.50
CA ALA A 333 -15.81 -17.75 -17.08
C ALA A 333 -17.28 -17.31 -17.12
N GLY A 334 -17.64 -16.34 -16.30
CA GLY A 334 -18.95 -15.69 -16.22
C GLY A 334 -19.56 -15.77 -14.82
N PHE A 335 -20.61 -14.97 -14.59
CA PHE A 335 -21.22 -14.78 -13.27
C PHE A 335 -21.54 -16.12 -12.57
N GLY A 336 -20.96 -16.34 -11.39
CA GLY A 336 -21.26 -17.49 -10.53
C GLY A 336 -20.95 -18.87 -11.13
N SER A 337 -20.23 -18.97 -12.26
CA SER A 337 -19.85 -20.27 -12.82
C SER A 337 -18.89 -21.00 -11.88
N ASN A 338 -19.08 -22.31 -11.71
CA ASN A 338 -18.33 -23.16 -10.78
C ASN A 338 -17.77 -24.40 -11.51
N VAL A 339 -16.45 -24.55 -11.51
CA VAL A 339 -15.74 -25.68 -12.12
C VAL A 339 -14.91 -26.40 -11.07
N SER A 340 -15.34 -27.57 -10.65
CA SER A 340 -14.57 -28.47 -9.76
C SER A 340 -13.96 -29.66 -10.51
N GLY A 341 -14.43 -29.96 -11.73
CA GLY A 341 -13.84 -30.99 -12.58
C GLY A 341 -12.48 -30.56 -13.13
N ALA A 342 -11.51 -31.48 -13.15
CA ALA A 342 -10.21 -31.23 -13.77
C ALA A 342 -10.35 -31.09 -15.28
N ILE A 343 -9.55 -30.21 -15.89
CA ILE A 343 -9.46 -29.97 -17.35
C ILE A 343 -10.87 -29.71 -17.93
N SER A 344 -11.64 -28.91 -17.22
CA SER A 344 -13.06 -28.66 -17.54
C SER A 344 -13.32 -27.18 -17.74
N VAL A 345 -14.38 -26.87 -18.47
CA VAL A 345 -14.71 -25.51 -18.90
C VAL A 345 -16.16 -25.21 -18.58
N ALA A 346 -16.42 -24.05 -17.99
CA ALA A 346 -17.74 -23.47 -17.84
C ALA A 346 -17.72 -22.03 -18.33
N VAL A 347 -18.51 -21.71 -19.35
CA VAL A 347 -18.63 -20.35 -19.91
C VAL A 347 -20.09 -19.90 -19.88
N GLY A 348 -20.35 -18.82 -19.14
CA GLY A 348 -21.66 -18.18 -19.02
C GLY A 348 -22.12 -18.01 -17.58
N ASN A 349 -23.42 -18.12 -17.33
CA ASN A 349 -24.03 -17.79 -16.04
C ASN A 349 -24.29 -19.07 -15.22
N GLN A 350 -23.78 -19.14 -13.99
CA GLN A 350 -24.13 -20.18 -13.00
C GLN A 350 -24.02 -21.63 -13.50
N ASN A 351 -23.13 -21.91 -14.44
CA ASN A 351 -22.87 -23.30 -14.84
C ASN A 351 -22.10 -24.01 -13.72
N SER A 352 -22.41 -25.29 -13.48
CA SER A 352 -21.75 -26.16 -12.51
C SER A 352 -21.15 -27.36 -13.23
N VAL A 353 -19.83 -27.47 -13.24
CA VAL A 353 -19.10 -28.56 -13.93
C VAL A 353 -18.20 -29.29 -12.95
N SER A 354 -18.64 -30.47 -12.53
CA SER A 354 -17.93 -31.34 -11.59
C SER A 354 -17.33 -32.59 -12.23
N GLY A 355 -17.84 -33.00 -13.40
CA GLY A 355 -17.23 -34.06 -14.21
C GLY A 355 -15.91 -33.61 -14.82
N ASN A 356 -14.86 -34.42 -14.72
CA ASN A 356 -13.57 -34.15 -15.38
C ASN A 356 -13.73 -34.14 -16.91
N PHE A 357 -12.85 -33.41 -17.61
CA PHE A 357 -12.83 -33.30 -19.07
C PHE A 357 -14.15 -32.82 -19.69
N SER A 358 -14.92 -32.01 -18.94
CA SER A 358 -16.28 -31.64 -19.35
C SER A 358 -16.39 -30.17 -19.75
N SER A 359 -17.41 -29.84 -20.54
CA SER A 359 -17.61 -28.47 -21.03
C SER A 359 -19.07 -28.01 -20.94
N ALA A 360 -19.30 -26.87 -20.30
CA ALA A 360 -20.59 -26.20 -20.22
C ALA A 360 -20.53 -24.82 -20.88
N PHE A 361 -21.48 -24.54 -21.77
CA PHE A 361 -21.66 -23.24 -22.40
C PHE A 361 -23.12 -22.79 -22.26
N GLY A 362 -23.37 -21.60 -21.70
CA GLY A 362 -24.71 -21.05 -21.53
C GLY A 362 -25.05 -20.74 -20.07
N SER A 363 -26.24 -21.11 -19.60
CA SER A 363 -26.72 -20.75 -18.26
C SER A 363 -27.23 -21.96 -17.49
N ASP A 364 -26.90 -22.07 -16.20
CA ASP A 364 -27.46 -23.08 -15.28
C ASP A 364 -27.27 -24.54 -15.72
N ASN A 365 -26.29 -24.84 -16.57
CA ASN A 365 -26.01 -26.23 -16.91
C ASN A 365 -25.30 -26.91 -15.74
N ASN A 366 -25.71 -28.13 -15.43
CA ASN A 366 -25.11 -28.96 -14.40
C ASN A 366 -24.52 -30.23 -15.03
N ILE A 367 -23.20 -30.34 -15.05
CA ILE A 367 -22.48 -31.51 -15.60
C ILE A 367 -21.75 -32.23 -14.48
N ILE A 368 -22.14 -33.48 -14.25
CA ILE A 368 -21.54 -34.38 -13.26
C ILE A 368 -20.82 -35.54 -13.97
N GLY A 369 -21.34 -35.97 -15.13
CA GLY A 369 -20.73 -37.02 -15.94
C GLY A 369 -19.36 -36.61 -16.44
N GLN A 370 -18.39 -37.52 -16.41
CA GLN A 370 -17.05 -37.27 -16.98
C GLN A 370 -17.12 -37.18 -18.51
N SER A 371 -16.19 -36.44 -19.11
CA SER A 371 -16.07 -36.28 -20.57
C SER A 371 -17.38 -35.85 -21.24
N SER A 372 -18.16 -35.00 -20.57
CA SER A 372 -19.51 -34.65 -21.00
C SER A 372 -19.63 -33.19 -21.39
N SER A 373 -20.62 -32.86 -22.21
CA SER A 373 -20.83 -31.50 -22.70
C SER A 373 -22.29 -31.07 -22.56
N ALA A 374 -22.49 -29.82 -22.17
CA ALA A 374 -23.81 -29.18 -22.15
C ALA A 374 -23.75 -27.79 -22.77
N ILE A 375 -24.61 -27.53 -23.76
CA ILE A 375 -24.71 -26.23 -24.42
C ILE A 375 -26.16 -25.77 -24.37
N GLY A 376 -26.41 -24.62 -23.76
CA GLY A 376 -27.73 -24.00 -23.64
C GLY A 376 -28.12 -23.69 -22.19
N ASN A 377 -29.37 -23.95 -21.80
CA ASN A 377 -29.88 -23.57 -20.47
C ASN A 377 -30.39 -24.74 -19.63
N GLY A 378 -29.97 -24.84 -18.38
CA GLY A 378 -30.59 -25.75 -17.41
C GLY A 378 -30.44 -27.25 -17.74
N ASN A 379 -29.49 -27.64 -18.59
CA ASN A 379 -29.26 -29.05 -18.88
C ASN A 379 -28.60 -29.75 -17.68
N ASN A 380 -29.03 -30.97 -17.37
CA ASN A 380 -28.44 -31.81 -16.34
C ASN A 380 -27.84 -33.07 -16.98
N VAL A 381 -26.52 -33.23 -16.90
CA VAL A 381 -25.77 -34.31 -17.57
C VAL A 381 -24.96 -35.07 -16.53
N SER A 382 -25.51 -36.21 -16.06
CA SER A 382 -24.83 -37.09 -15.10
C SER A 382 -24.25 -38.35 -15.74
N GLY A 383 -24.71 -38.73 -16.93
CA GLY A 383 -24.13 -39.84 -17.69
C GLY A 383 -22.77 -39.46 -18.27
N SER A 384 -21.73 -40.26 -18.06
CA SER A 384 -20.41 -40.01 -18.66
C SER A 384 -20.42 -40.09 -20.18
N HIS A 385 -19.53 -39.37 -20.86
CA HIS A 385 -19.43 -39.29 -22.33
C HIS A 385 -20.73 -38.82 -23.00
N SER A 386 -21.48 -37.94 -22.35
CA SER A 386 -22.80 -37.52 -22.82
C SER A 386 -22.82 -36.08 -23.32
N THR A 387 -23.76 -35.77 -24.21
CA THR A 387 -23.91 -34.43 -24.79
C THR A 387 -25.34 -33.93 -24.71
N ALA A 388 -25.56 -32.80 -24.05
CA ALA A 388 -26.82 -32.07 -24.06
C ALA A 388 -26.68 -30.78 -24.89
N LEU A 389 -27.59 -30.57 -25.84
CA LEU A 389 -27.70 -29.33 -26.60
C LEU A 389 -29.15 -28.83 -26.56
N GLY A 390 -29.37 -27.61 -26.06
CA GLY A 390 -30.68 -27.00 -25.94
C GLY A 390 -31.02 -26.69 -24.49
N SER A 391 -32.25 -26.93 -24.05
CA SER A 391 -32.71 -26.50 -22.71
C SER A 391 -33.33 -27.62 -21.89
N TYR A 392 -33.00 -27.68 -20.60
CA TYR A 392 -33.62 -28.58 -19.63
C TYR A 392 -33.56 -30.07 -19.99
N ASN A 393 -32.57 -30.49 -20.79
CA ASN A 393 -32.37 -31.91 -21.04
C ASN A 393 -31.77 -32.58 -19.79
N ASN A 394 -32.23 -33.78 -19.46
CA ASN A 394 -31.75 -34.59 -18.34
C ASN A 394 -31.17 -35.90 -18.86
N ILE A 395 -29.85 -36.01 -18.90
CA ILE A 395 -29.13 -37.17 -19.46
C ILE A 395 -28.42 -37.91 -18.32
N THR A 396 -28.94 -39.07 -17.96
CA THR A 396 -28.32 -39.96 -16.96
C THR A 396 -27.70 -41.20 -17.57
N GLY A 397 -28.09 -41.57 -18.80
CA GLY A 397 -27.49 -42.67 -19.55
C GLY A 397 -26.09 -42.30 -20.06
N ALA A 398 -25.12 -43.19 -19.92
CA ALA A 398 -23.76 -42.98 -20.41
C ALA A 398 -23.72 -43.02 -21.96
N GLY A 399 -22.78 -42.30 -22.57
CA GLY A 399 -22.58 -42.28 -24.02
C GLY A 399 -23.76 -41.72 -24.81
N SER A 400 -24.60 -40.91 -24.16
CA SER A 400 -25.91 -40.52 -24.71
C SER A 400 -25.96 -39.06 -25.10
N THR A 401 -26.81 -38.75 -26.08
CA THR A 401 -26.96 -37.40 -26.60
C THR A 401 -28.42 -36.97 -26.61
N ALA A 402 -28.70 -35.77 -26.10
CA ALA A 402 -30.01 -35.13 -26.25
C ALA A 402 -29.85 -33.76 -26.90
N ILE A 403 -30.53 -33.56 -28.03
CA ILE A 403 -30.60 -32.29 -28.75
C ILE A 403 -32.05 -31.85 -28.76
N GLY A 404 -32.37 -30.72 -28.13
CA GLY A 404 -33.74 -30.20 -28.05
C GLY A 404 -34.07 -29.68 -26.66
N VAL A 405 -35.32 -29.84 -26.25
CA VAL A 405 -35.84 -29.27 -25.00
C VAL A 405 -36.49 -30.33 -24.12
N SER A 406 -36.20 -30.31 -22.82
CA SER A 406 -36.92 -31.11 -21.82
C SER A 406 -36.93 -32.61 -22.09
N SER A 407 -35.91 -33.14 -22.78
CA SER A 407 -35.78 -34.58 -23.01
C SER A 407 -35.05 -35.26 -21.85
N THR A 408 -35.53 -36.43 -21.43
CA THR A 408 -34.94 -37.27 -20.40
C THR A 408 -34.38 -38.56 -21.02
N VAL A 409 -33.06 -38.73 -20.99
CA VAL A 409 -32.37 -39.90 -21.57
C VAL A 409 -31.65 -40.66 -20.45
N GLN A 410 -32.21 -41.80 -20.07
CA GLN A 410 -31.66 -42.66 -19.00
C GLN A 410 -30.96 -43.91 -19.55
N GLY A 411 -31.35 -44.37 -20.74
CA GLY A 411 -30.70 -45.50 -21.38
C GLY A 411 -29.33 -45.14 -21.94
N ASN A 412 -28.39 -46.07 -21.87
CA ASN A 412 -27.02 -45.87 -22.35
C ASN A 412 -26.97 -45.86 -23.88
N ASN A 413 -25.96 -45.22 -24.46
CA ASN A 413 -25.71 -45.15 -25.90
C ASN A 413 -26.96 -44.73 -26.70
N SER A 414 -27.74 -43.79 -26.16
CA SER A 414 -29.01 -43.39 -26.74
C SER A 414 -28.97 -41.95 -27.22
N TYR A 415 -29.66 -41.69 -28.31
CA TYR A 415 -29.59 -40.44 -29.05
C TYR A 415 -30.99 -39.92 -29.28
N THR A 416 -31.22 -38.65 -28.91
CA THR A 416 -32.49 -38.00 -29.19
C THR A 416 -32.36 -36.64 -29.82
N LEU A 417 -33.22 -36.37 -30.79
CA LEU A 417 -33.40 -35.06 -31.40
C LEU A 417 -34.88 -34.68 -31.36
N GLY A 418 -35.19 -33.62 -30.62
CA GLY A 418 -36.54 -33.10 -30.39
C GLY A 418 -36.86 -32.86 -28.91
N GLY A 419 -38.11 -32.50 -28.64
CA GLY A 419 -38.56 -32.04 -27.34
C GLY A 419 -39.42 -33.05 -26.57
N ASN A 420 -39.32 -33.02 -25.24
CA ASN A 420 -40.11 -33.83 -24.32
C ASN A 420 -40.01 -35.35 -24.57
N ASN A 421 -38.84 -35.84 -24.98
CA ASN A 421 -38.64 -37.27 -25.19
C ASN A 421 -38.20 -37.95 -23.90
N ARG A 422 -38.75 -39.13 -23.60
CA ARG A 422 -38.37 -39.97 -22.47
C ARG A 422 -37.81 -41.30 -22.98
N ILE A 423 -36.51 -41.49 -22.82
CA ILE A 423 -35.77 -42.64 -23.33
C ILE A 423 -35.15 -43.41 -22.15
N PRO A 424 -35.91 -44.31 -21.50
CA PRO A 424 -35.37 -45.15 -20.44
C PRO A 424 -34.49 -46.29 -20.95
N THR A 425 -34.55 -46.60 -22.25
CA THR A 425 -33.95 -47.79 -22.86
C THR A 425 -32.65 -47.51 -23.60
N SER A 426 -31.75 -48.49 -23.62
CA SER A 426 -30.40 -48.35 -24.15
C SER A 426 -30.31 -48.64 -25.66
N ASN A 427 -29.27 -48.11 -26.29
CA ASN A 427 -28.99 -48.26 -27.72
C ASN A 427 -30.15 -47.75 -28.60
N THR A 428 -30.80 -46.67 -28.18
CA THR A 428 -32.02 -46.16 -28.80
C THR A 428 -31.75 -44.88 -29.58
N PHE A 429 -32.23 -44.79 -30.82
CA PHE A 429 -32.21 -43.56 -31.62
C PHE A 429 -33.63 -43.04 -31.79
N ALA A 430 -33.90 -41.82 -31.32
CA ALA A 430 -35.24 -41.23 -31.32
C ALA A 430 -35.24 -39.84 -31.96
N PHE A 431 -36.00 -39.66 -33.03
CA PHE A 431 -36.17 -38.39 -33.72
C PHE A 431 -37.64 -37.99 -33.74
N GLY A 432 -37.99 -36.87 -33.09
CA GLY A 432 -39.37 -36.41 -32.94
C GLY A 432 -39.63 -35.80 -31.57
N ASN A 433 -40.88 -35.45 -31.27
CA ASN A 433 -41.29 -34.88 -29.99
C ASN A 433 -42.27 -35.80 -29.25
N ASN A 434 -42.29 -35.70 -27.91
CA ASN A 434 -43.17 -36.45 -27.03
C ASN A 434 -43.04 -37.98 -27.19
N LEU A 435 -41.81 -38.47 -27.37
CA LEU A 435 -41.53 -39.90 -27.51
C LEU A 435 -41.38 -40.56 -26.14
N ASN A 436 -41.89 -41.78 -26.00
CA ASN A 436 -41.67 -42.61 -24.83
C ASN A 436 -41.28 -44.01 -25.29
N THR A 437 -40.01 -44.37 -25.11
CA THR A 437 -39.47 -45.65 -25.57
C THR A 437 -39.58 -46.70 -24.48
N THR A 438 -39.81 -47.94 -24.88
CA THR A 438 -40.04 -49.08 -24.00
C THR A 438 -39.10 -50.25 -24.29
N GLN A 439 -38.41 -50.23 -25.43
CA GLN A 439 -37.54 -51.30 -25.88
C GLN A 439 -36.10 -50.79 -26.08
N ASP A 440 -35.13 -51.63 -25.77
CA ASP A 440 -33.73 -51.41 -26.15
C ASP A 440 -33.56 -51.56 -27.67
N ASN A 441 -32.43 -51.07 -28.19
CA ASN A 441 -32.00 -51.28 -29.58
C ASN A 441 -33.02 -50.78 -30.63
N SER A 442 -33.75 -49.72 -30.30
CA SER A 442 -34.87 -49.23 -31.11
C SER A 442 -34.52 -47.99 -31.91
N VAL A 443 -35.12 -47.84 -33.09
CA VAL A 443 -35.11 -46.60 -33.88
C VAL A 443 -36.56 -46.10 -33.97
N ILE A 444 -36.81 -44.91 -33.43
CA ILE A 444 -38.13 -44.27 -33.38
C ILE A 444 -38.07 -42.97 -34.18
N LEU A 445 -38.97 -42.83 -35.14
CA LEU A 445 -39.05 -41.65 -36.03
C LEU A 445 -40.48 -41.08 -36.00
N GLY A 446 -40.58 -39.75 -35.88
CA GLY A 446 -41.84 -39.00 -35.92
C GLY A 446 -42.39 -38.63 -34.53
N ASN A 447 -43.25 -37.61 -34.46
CA ASN A 447 -43.82 -37.11 -33.21
C ASN A 447 -44.81 -38.11 -32.60
N ALA A 448 -44.76 -38.27 -31.27
CA ALA A 448 -45.60 -39.19 -30.49
C ALA A 448 -45.54 -40.65 -30.97
N SER A 449 -44.50 -41.03 -31.72
CA SER A 449 -44.25 -42.40 -32.14
C SER A 449 -43.85 -43.27 -30.94
N THR A 450 -44.23 -44.55 -31.00
CA THR A 450 -43.91 -45.57 -29.99
C THR A 450 -43.13 -46.72 -30.61
N ASP A 451 -42.21 -47.30 -29.85
CA ASP A 451 -41.60 -48.58 -30.19
C ASP A 451 -42.50 -49.77 -29.76
N ARG A 452 -42.14 -50.97 -30.20
CA ARG A 452 -42.72 -52.23 -29.74
C ARG A 452 -41.69 -53.35 -29.85
N ALA A 453 -41.87 -54.42 -29.10
CA ALA A 453 -41.01 -55.59 -29.19
C ALA A 453 -40.93 -56.14 -30.62
N ALA A 454 -39.73 -56.54 -31.06
CA ALA A 454 -39.51 -57.14 -32.37
C ALA A 454 -40.30 -58.45 -32.48
N THR A 455 -41.06 -58.60 -33.57
CA THR A 455 -41.70 -59.86 -33.91
C THR A 455 -40.78 -60.65 -34.83
N THR A 456 -40.42 -61.88 -34.45
CA THR A 456 -39.72 -62.81 -35.34
C THR A 456 -40.59 -63.10 -36.55
N VAL A 457 -40.21 -62.59 -37.72
CA VAL A 457 -40.83 -62.97 -38.98
C VAL A 457 -40.09 -64.20 -39.49
N ASP A 458 -40.59 -65.39 -39.15
CA ASP A 458 -40.17 -66.63 -39.81
C ASP A 458 -40.68 -66.59 -41.25
N LYS A 459 -39.91 -65.93 -42.13
CA LYS A 459 -40.22 -65.84 -43.57
C LYS A 459 -40.41 -67.23 -44.19
N VAL A 460 -39.77 -68.26 -43.64
CA VAL A 460 -39.92 -69.66 -44.06
C VAL A 460 -41.34 -70.18 -43.79
N GLN A 461 -41.92 -69.94 -42.62
CA GLN A 461 -43.29 -70.39 -42.29
C GLN A 461 -44.35 -69.66 -43.15
N SER A 462 -44.16 -68.35 -43.37
CA SER A 462 -45.02 -67.54 -44.23
C SER A 462 -44.97 -67.97 -45.70
N MET A 463 -43.77 -68.22 -46.23
CA MET A 463 -43.60 -68.73 -47.60
C MET A 463 -44.15 -70.15 -47.74
N VAL A 464 -43.84 -71.06 -46.80
CA VAL A 464 -44.33 -72.44 -46.82
C VAL A 464 -45.86 -72.50 -46.71
N LYS A 465 -46.48 -71.68 -45.85
CA LYS A 465 -47.95 -71.58 -45.76
C LYS A 465 -48.58 -71.07 -47.07
N THR A 466 -47.92 -70.12 -47.73
CA THR A 466 -48.39 -69.58 -49.02
C THR A 466 -48.26 -70.62 -50.14
N ILE A 467 -47.16 -71.37 -50.18
CA ILE A 467 -46.92 -72.46 -51.14
C ILE A 467 -47.91 -73.62 -50.91
N LEU A 468 -48.12 -74.05 -49.67
CA LEU A 468 -49.08 -75.10 -49.33
C LEU A 468 -50.52 -74.69 -49.67
N LEU A 469 -50.91 -73.43 -49.46
CA LEU A 469 -52.22 -72.92 -49.86
C LEU A 469 -52.37 -72.88 -51.39
N GLN A 470 -51.32 -72.52 -52.13
CA GLN A 470 -51.31 -72.59 -53.59
C GLN A 470 -51.40 -74.05 -54.10
N GLU A 471 -50.65 -74.98 -53.52
CA GLU A 471 -50.75 -76.41 -53.88
C GLU A 471 -52.13 -76.99 -53.56
N LEU A 472 -52.73 -76.66 -52.42
CA LEU A 472 -54.07 -77.10 -52.06
C LEU A 472 -55.13 -76.56 -53.04
N ALA A 473 -55.02 -75.29 -53.43
CA ALA A 473 -55.89 -74.69 -54.45
C ALA A 473 -55.71 -75.36 -55.82
N LEU A 474 -54.48 -75.73 -56.18
CA LEU A 474 -54.18 -76.49 -57.41
C LEU A 474 -54.81 -77.88 -57.37
N TRP A 475 -54.68 -78.59 -56.25
CA TRP A 475 -55.30 -79.91 -56.04
C TRP A 475 -56.83 -79.84 -56.08
N GLN A 476 -57.46 -78.82 -55.50
CA GLN A 476 -58.89 -78.60 -55.59
C GLN A 476 -59.34 -78.32 -57.03
N MET A 477 -58.57 -77.52 -57.79
CA MET A 477 -58.83 -77.30 -59.22
C MET A 477 -58.72 -78.61 -60.03
N VAL A 478 -57.62 -79.35 -59.89
CA VAL A 478 -57.40 -80.63 -60.60
C VAL A 478 -58.47 -81.66 -60.23
N SER A 479 -58.82 -81.77 -58.94
CA SER A 479 -59.93 -82.63 -58.48
C SER A 479 -61.24 -82.24 -59.14
N SER A 480 -61.58 -80.93 -59.19
CA SER A 480 -62.82 -80.47 -59.83
C SER A 480 -62.86 -80.77 -61.34
N VAL A 481 -61.72 -80.70 -62.03
CA VAL A 481 -61.59 -81.01 -63.45
C VAL A 481 -61.73 -82.52 -63.69
N LEU A 482 -61.06 -83.35 -62.89
CA LEU A 482 -61.16 -84.81 -62.97
C LEU A 482 -62.57 -85.31 -62.63
N VAL A 483 -63.24 -84.71 -61.64
CA VAL A 483 -64.64 -85.03 -61.31
C VAL A 483 -65.57 -84.63 -62.45
N LYS A 484 -65.38 -83.46 -63.07
CA LYS A 484 -66.12 -83.06 -64.28
C LYS A 484 -65.86 -83.99 -65.47
N GLN A 485 -64.61 -84.41 -65.67
CA GLN A 485 -64.23 -85.36 -66.73
C GLN A 485 -64.88 -86.72 -66.49
N ALA A 486 -64.83 -87.26 -65.26
CA ALA A 486 -65.46 -88.52 -64.91
C ALA A 486 -67.00 -88.48 -65.01
N LEU A 487 -67.62 -87.33 -64.72
CA LEU A 487 -69.06 -87.11 -64.93
C LEU A 487 -69.40 -87.03 -66.43
N ASN A 488 -68.56 -86.39 -67.25
CA ASN A 488 -68.71 -86.35 -68.70
C ASN A 488 -68.50 -87.73 -69.34
N ASP A 489 -67.53 -88.52 -68.86
CA ASP A 489 -67.26 -89.88 -69.33
C ASP A 489 -68.37 -90.85 -68.90
N LYS A 490 -68.96 -90.68 -67.70
CA LYS A 490 -70.20 -91.38 -67.35
C LYS A 490 -71.37 -90.96 -68.25
N SER A 491 -71.52 -89.66 -68.52
CA SER A 491 -72.57 -89.14 -69.42
C SER A 491 -72.43 -89.68 -70.84
N SER A 492 -71.21 -89.82 -71.36
CA SER A 492 -70.95 -90.38 -72.69
C SER A 492 -71.18 -91.90 -72.75
N MET A 493 -70.87 -92.64 -71.67
CA MET A 493 -71.24 -94.05 -71.53
C MET A 493 -72.76 -94.26 -71.52
N TRP A 494 -73.53 -93.40 -70.86
CA TRP A 494 -75.01 -93.46 -70.89
C TRP A 494 -75.61 -93.09 -72.27
N GLN A 495 -74.87 -92.38 -73.12
CA GLN A 495 -75.26 -92.09 -74.51
C GLN A 495 -74.92 -93.23 -75.49
N GLN A 496 -74.01 -94.14 -75.15
CA GLN A 496 -73.70 -95.34 -75.97
C GLN A 496 -74.60 -96.55 -75.63
N VAL A 497 -75.48 -96.44 -74.63
CA VAL A 497 -76.42 -97.50 -74.17
C VAL A 497 -77.88 -97.18 -74.57
N LYS A 498 -78.10 -96.18 -75.43
CA LYS A 498 -79.37 -95.93 -76.15
C LYS A 498 -79.11 -96.06 -77.65
#